data_AF-L7LJ22-F1
#
_entry.id   AF-L7LJ22-F1
#
_cell.length_a   1.000
_cell.length_b   1.000
_cell.length_c   1.000
_cell.angle_alpha   90.00
_cell.angle_beta   90.00
_cell.angle_gamma   90.00
#
_symmetry.space_group_name_H-M   'P 1'
#
loop_
_entity.id
_entity.type
_entity.pdbx_description
1 polymer ?
#
loop_
_entity_poly.entity_id
_entity_poly.type
_entity_poly.pdbx_seq_one_letter_code
_entity_poly.pdbx_strand_id
1 'polypeptide(L)'
;MDFDSLRARNPLTVTQRQARRGDFDDLPGAGEPLDLSDHDDPDWWIKRYLKRERLVSLPPSLQLRKDDAELDAELDAMSSERAARREVEDFNTRAVNARYQTPEGPPLITMPRDVEATLGAWAARRAARAEQARTHAEIATDSAPGTRRGGAA
;
A
#
# COMPACT_ATOMS: atom_id res chain seq x y z
N MET A 1 -40.27 18.82 -46.93
CA MET A 1 -39.67 18.18 -45.75
C MET A 1 -39.15 19.28 -44.87
N ASP A 2 -39.69 19.41 -43.67
CA ASP A 2 -39.47 20.56 -42.78
C ASP A 2 -38.34 20.24 -41.78
N PHE A 3 -37.29 21.06 -41.79
CA PHE A 3 -36.07 20.84 -41.00
C PHE A 3 -36.27 21.10 -39.50
N ASP A 4 -37.35 21.79 -39.10
CA ASP A 4 -37.65 22.10 -37.70
C ASP A 4 -38.07 20.87 -36.86
N SER A 5 -38.54 19.79 -37.50
CA SER A 5 -39.00 18.58 -36.80
C SER A 5 -37.88 17.66 -36.30
N LEU A 6 -36.61 17.91 -36.64
CA LEU A 6 -35.46 17.07 -36.22
C LEU A 6 -34.78 17.55 -34.92
N ARG A 7 -35.20 18.68 -34.34
CA ARG A 7 -34.60 19.23 -33.11
C ARG A 7 -35.14 18.59 -31.81
N ALA A 8 -36.18 17.76 -31.90
CA ALA A 8 -36.86 17.17 -30.73
C ALA A 8 -36.25 15.85 -30.22
N ARG A 9 -35.15 15.37 -30.81
CA ARG A 9 -34.44 14.15 -30.36
C ARG A 9 -32.96 14.41 -30.09
N ASN A 10 -32.64 15.51 -29.40
CA ASN A 10 -31.29 15.76 -28.91
C ASN A 10 -31.21 15.34 -27.43
N PRO A 11 -30.45 14.29 -27.05
CA PRO A 11 -30.40 13.77 -25.67
C PRO A 11 -29.89 14.77 -24.63
N LEU A 12 -29.35 15.91 -25.07
CA LEU A 12 -28.79 16.96 -24.22
C LEU A 12 -29.84 17.78 -23.43
N THR A 13 -31.14 17.65 -23.72
CA THR A 13 -32.18 18.47 -23.05
C THR A 13 -32.62 17.94 -21.69
N VAL A 14 -32.38 16.65 -21.39
CA VAL A 14 -32.77 16.07 -20.09
C VAL A 14 -31.88 16.62 -18.98
N THR A 15 -30.57 16.71 -19.21
CA THR A 15 -29.59 17.18 -18.23
C THR A 15 -29.85 18.63 -17.80
N GLN A 16 -30.20 19.51 -18.75
CA GLN A 16 -30.49 20.92 -18.45
C GLN A 16 -31.79 21.12 -17.65
N ARG A 17 -32.80 20.25 -17.82
CA ARG A 17 -34.04 20.31 -17.03
C ARG A 17 -33.82 19.91 -15.57
N GLN A 18 -33.02 18.89 -15.32
CA GLN A 18 -32.71 18.41 -13.97
C GLN A 18 -31.80 19.39 -13.21
N ALA A 19 -30.82 20.02 -13.89
CA ALA A 19 -29.97 21.06 -13.30
C ALA A 19 -30.77 22.27 -12.77
N ARG A 20 -31.92 22.60 -13.38
CA ARG A 20 -32.79 23.70 -12.94
C ARG A 20 -33.65 23.37 -11.71
N ARG A 21 -33.75 22.10 -11.31
CA ARG A 21 -34.57 21.64 -10.19
C ARG A 21 -33.79 21.48 -8.89
N GLY A 22 -32.48 21.67 -8.91
CA GLY A 22 -31.60 21.41 -7.77
C GLY A 22 -31.36 19.92 -7.52
N ASP A 23 -31.74 19.04 -8.45
CA ASP A 23 -31.58 17.59 -8.32
C ASP A 23 -30.10 17.14 -8.24
N PHE A 24 -29.15 18.05 -8.48
CA PHE A 24 -27.70 17.82 -8.38
C PHE A 24 -27.06 18.55 -7.19
N ASP A 25 -27.81 19.35 -6.43
CA ASP A 25 -27.27 20.21 -5.36
C ASP A 25 -26.95 19.41 -4.07
N ASP A 26 -27.58 18.25 -3.87
CA ASP A 26 -27.37 17.36 -2.71
C ASP A 26 -26.59 16.08 -3.07
N LEU A 27 -25.73 16.16 -4.08
CA LEU A 27 -24.86 15.04 -4.44
C LEU A 27 -23.58 15.03 -3.59
N PRO A 28 -23.14 13.87 -3.10
CA PRO A 28 -21.83 13.75 -2.46
C PRO A 28 -20.73 14.18 -3.43
N GLY A 29 -19.98 15.23 -3.05
CA GLY A 29 -18.94 15.85 -3.87
C GLY A 29 -19.41 17.06 -4.71
N ALA A 30 -20.65 17.52 -4.56
CA ALA A 30 -21.13 18.74 -5.22
C ALA A 30 -20.31 19.97 -4.76
N GLY A 31 -19.72 20.68 -5.73
CA GLY A 31 -18.92 21.89 -5.48
C GLY A 31 -17.47 21.64 -5.04
N GLU A 32 -17.07 20.39 -4.79
CA GLU A 32 -15.68 20.06 -4.53
C GLU A 32 -14.87 20.02 -5.84
N PRO A 33 -13.66 20.60 -5.87
CA PRO A 33 -12.81 20.55 -7.05
C PRO A 33 -12.41 19.10 -7.34
N LEU A 34 -12.66 18.64 -8.57
CA LEU A 34 -12.24 17.33 -9.01
C LEU A 34 -10.71 17.29 -9.10
N ASP A 35 -10.08 16.42 -8.31
CA ASP A 35 -8.67 16.09 -8.49
C ASP A 35 -8.49 15.32 -9.81
N LEU A 36 -7.99 15.99 -10.85
CA LEU A 36 -7.76 15.42 -12.18
C LEU A 36 -6.26 15.28 -12.48
N SER A 37 -5.43 15.12 -11.45
CA SER A 37 -3.97 15.07 -11.59
C SER A 37 -3.47 13.97 -12.54
N ASP A 38 -4.28 12.91 -12.77
CA ASP A 38 -3.97 11.78 -13.66
C ASP A 38 -4.67 11.88 -15.05
N HIS A 39 -5.27 13.01 -15.42
CA HIS A 39 -6.09 13.15 -16.64
C HIS A 39 -5.39 12.72 -17.94
N ASP A 40 -4.06 12.88 -18.02
CA ASP A 40 -3.26 12.56 -19.20
C ASP A 40 -3.21 11.05 -19.51
N ASP A 41 -3.65 10.18 -18.59
CA ASP A 41 -3.78 8.75 -18.80
C ASP A 41 -5.19 8.40 -19.31
N PRO A 42 -5.39 7.81 -20.50
CA PRO A 42 -6.73 7.47 -21.01
C PRO A 42 -7.56 6.56 -20.09
N ASP A 43 -6.90 5.78 -19.21
CA ASP A 43 -7.54 4.87 -18.26
C ASP A 43 -7.67 5.48 -16.83
N TRP A 44 -7.43 6.79 -16.65
CA TRP A 44 -7.41 7.47 -15.35
C TRP A 44 -8.67 7.21 -14.51
N TRP A 45 -9.84 7.23 -15.14
CA TRP A 45 -11.12 7.01 -14.48
C TRP A 45 -11.32 5.55 -14.07
N ILE A 46 -10.78 4.59 -14.84
CA ILE A 46 -10.81 3.15 -14.53
C ILE A 46 -9.91 2.87 -13.34
N LYS A 47 -8.66 3.36 -13.37
CA LYS A 47 -7.72 3.21 -12.25
C LYS A 47 -8.27 3.82 -10.96
N ARG A 48 -8.90 4.99 -11.05
CA ARG A 48 -9.56 5.64 -9.91
C ARG A 48 -10.76 4.85 -9.39
N TYR A 49 -11.59 4.29 -10.28
CA TYR A 49 -12.70 3.42 -9.92
C TYR A 49 -12.21 2.15 -9.22
N LEU A 50 -11.24 1.45 -9.82
CA LEU A 50 -10.63 0.25 -9.28
C LEU A 50 -10.00 0.48 -7.89
N LYS A 51 -9.33 1.63 -7.70
CA LYS A 51 -8.75 2.04 -6.42
C LYS A 51 -9.82 2.38 -5.39
N ARG A 52 -10.86 3.13 -5.78
CA ARG A 52 -11.97 3.53 -4.90
C ARG A 52 -12.78 2.33 -4.41
N GLU A 53 -13.15 1.45 -5.33
CA GLU A 53 -13.98 0.27 -5.06
C GLU A 53 -13.13 -0.92 -4.54
N ARG A 54 -11.81 -0.76 -4.37
CA ARG A 54 -10.86 -1.80 -3.95
C ARG A 54 -10.97 -3.09 -4.79
N LEU A 55 -11.28 -2.96 -6.08
CA LEU A 55 -11.57 -4.08 -6.98
C LEU A 55 -10.31 -4.80 -7.50
N VAL A 56 -9.11 -4.30 -7.20
CA VAL A 56 -7.87 -4.95 -7.60
C VAL A 56 -7.45 -5.94 -6.51
N SER A 57 -7.96 -7.17 -6.57
CA SER A 57 -7.32 -8.30 -5.90
C SER A 57 -6.22 -8.82 -6.82
N LEU A 58 -4.98 -8.86 -6.34
CA LEU A 58 -3.89 -9.48 -7.10
C LEU A 58 -4.17 -10.99 -7.26
N PRO A 59 -3.84 -11.58 -8.43
CA PRO A 59 -3.76 -13.03 -8.55
C PRO A 59 -2.84 -13.62 -7.48
N PRO A 60 -3.09 -14.85 -6.98
CA PRO A 60 -2.29 -15.44 -5.90
C PRO A 60 -0.77 -15.42 -6.14
N SER A 61 -0.33 -15.59 -7.39
CA SER A 61 1.08 -15.55 -7.76
C SER A 61 1.73 -14.17 -7.61
N LEU A 62 0.98 -13.09 -7.88
CA LEU A 62 1.47 -11.72 -7.69
C LEU A 62 1.37 -11.30 -6.23
N GLN A 63 0.31 -11.72 -5.52
CA GLN A 63 0.19 -11.47 -4.09
C GLN A 63 1.36 -12.09 -3.32
N LEU A 64 1.71 -13.35 -3.59
CA LEU A 64 2.83 -14.02 -2.92
C LEU A 64 4.19 -13.38 -3.22
N ARG A 65 4.40 -12.83 -4.42
CA ARG A 65 5.63 -12.08 -4.73
C ARG A 65 5.70 -10.78 -3.93
N LYS A 66 4.56 -10.10 -3.76
CA LYS A 66 4.49 -8.90 -2.94
C LYS A 66 4.77 -9.24 -1.47
N ASP A 67 4.06 -10.23 -0.93
CA ASP A 67 4.24 -10.69 0.45
C ASP A 67 5.71 -11.08 0.70
N ASP A 68 6.34 -11.83 -0.22
CA ASP A 68 7.75 -12.21 -0.11
C ASP A 68 8.70 -11.00 -0.08
N ALA A 69 8.43 -9.97 -0.91
CA ALA A 69 9.24 -8.75 -0.93
C ALA A 69 9.09 -7.91 0.36
N GLU A 70 7.91 -7.94 0.98
CA GLU A 70 7.59 -7.17 2.20
C GLU A 70 7.95 -7.93 3.49
N LEU A 71 8.06 -9.27 3.44
CA LEU A 71 8.21 -10.13 4.60
C LEU A 71 9.36 -9.73 5.52
N ASP A 72 10.55 -9.43 5.00
CA ASP A 72 11.69 -9.06 5.85
C ASP A 72 11.45 -7.79 6.67
N ALA A 73 10.73 -6.82 6.10
CA ALA A 73 10.36 -5.58 6.79
C ALA A 73 9.27 -5.83 7.84
N GLU A 74 8.29 -6.68 7.53
CA GLU A 74 7.25 -7.09 8.48
C GLU A 74 7.86 -7.82 9.68
N LEU A 75 8.78 -8.77 9.44
CA LEU A 75 9.50 -9.47 10.50
C LEU A 75 10.32 -8.51 11.36
N ASP A 76 10.97 -7.51 10.74
CA ASP A 76 11.75 -6.50 11.46
C ASP A 76 10.91 -5.65 12.42
N ALA A 77 9.61 -5.45 12.12
CA ALA A 77 8.66 -4.78 13.00
C ALA A 77 8.22 -5.65 14.20
N MET A 78 8.45 -6.97 14.16
CA MET A 78 8.05 -7.88 15.23
C MET A 78 9.02 -7.85 16.41
N SER A 79 8.48 -7.93 17.62
CA SER A 79 9.24 -7.88 18.88
C SER A 79 9.69 -9.24 19.39
N SER A 80 9.10 -10.35 18.92
CA SER A 80 9.38 -11.69 19.42
C SER A 80 9.70 -12.68 18.29
N GLU A 81 10.66 -13.57 18.55
CA GLU A 81 11.03 -14.63 17.60
C GLU A 81 9.85 -15.57 17.34
N ARG A 82 9.03 -15.87 18.37
CA ARG A 82 7.83 -16.70 18.20
C ARG A 82 6.83 -16.11 17.21
N ALA A 83 6.64 -14.78 17.23
CA ALA A 83 5.78 -14.10 16.27
C ALA A 83 6.39 -14.14 14.86
N ALA A 84 7.69 -13.86 14.74
CA ALA A 84 8.42 -13.94 13.47
C ALA A 84 8.36 -15.35 12.86
N ARG A 85 8.57 -16.39 13.67
CA ARG A 85 8.48 -17.80 13.24
C ARG A 85 7.10 -18.12 12.69
N ARG A 86 6.06 -17.74 13.43
CA ARG A 86 4.67 -17.94 13.01
C ARG A 86 4.38 -17.24 11.68
N GLU A 87 4.87 -16.02 11.47
CA GLU A 87 4.63 -15.32 10.20
C GLU A 87 5.30 -16.01 9.02
N VAL A 88 6.54 -16.48 9.18
CA VAL A 88 7.23 -17.24 8.11
C VAL A 88 6.50 -18.55 7.82
N GLU A 89 6.02 -19.25 8.86
CA GLU A 89 5.20 -20.47 8.70
C GLU A 89 3.86 -20.20 8.01
N ASP A 90 3.18 -19.11 8.37
CA ASP A 90 1.93 -18.68 7.74
C ASP A 90 2.17 -18.33 6.26
N PHE A 91 3.25 -17.58 5.95
CA PHE A 91 3.66 -17.29 4.58
C PHE A 91 3.94 -18.57 3.79
N ASN A 92 4.72 -19.50 4.36
CA ASN A 92 5.02 -20.78 3.73
C ASN A 92 3.76 -21.61 3.47
N THR A 93 2.82 -21.60 4.40
CA THR A 93 1.51 -22.25 4.24
C THR A 93 0.75 -21.65 3.06
N ARG A 94 0.71 -20.31 2.93
CA ARG A 94 0.11 -19.64 1.76
C ARG A 94 0.82 -20.03 0.45
N ALA A 95 2.15 -20.04 0.44
CA ALA A 95 2.95 -20.39 -0.74
C ALA A 95 2.76 -21.83 -1.20
N VAL A 96 2.64 -22.77 -0.25
CA VAL A 96 2.36 -24.18 -0.53
C VAL A 96 0.92 -24.36 -1.01
N ASN A 97 -0.06 -23.76 -0.33
CA ASN A 97 -1.47 -23.86 -0.71
C ASN A 97 -1.74 -23.34 -2.12
N ALA A 98 -1.10 -22.23 -2.51
CA ALA A 98 -1.24 -21.67 -3.86
C ALA A 98 -0.77 -22.62 -4.98
N ARG A 99 0.13 -23.58 -4.69
CA ARG A 99 0.58 -24.59 -5.67
C ARG A 99 -0.44 -25.69 -5.92
N TYR A 100 -1.30 -25.94 -4.95
CA TYR A 100 -2.36 -26.94 -5.06
C TYR A 100 -3.65 -26.38 -5.67
N GLN A 101 -3.70 -25.07 -5.91
CA GLN A 101 -4.81 -24.41 -6.58
C GLN A 101 -4.62 -24.43 -8.10
N THR A 102 -5.74 -24.30 -8.82
CA THR A 102 -5.70 -24.09 -10.27
C THR A 102 -4.89 -22.81 -10.55
N PRO A 103 -3.90 -22.86 -11.45
CA PRO A 103 -3.08 -21.69 -11.76
C PRO A 103 -3.93 -20.55 -12.33
N GLU A 104 -4.20 -19.55 -11.49
CA GLU A 104 -4.86 -18.31 -11.89
C GLU A 104 -3.79 -17.26 -12.21
N GLY A 105 -3.62 -16.94 -13.50
CA GLY A 105 -2.74 -15.87 -13.96
C GLY A 105 -1.26 -16.28 -14.15
N PRO A 106 -0.30 -15.34 -13.94
CA PRO A 106 1.12 -15.59 -14.18
C PRO A 106 1.67 -16.76 -13.34
N PRO A 107 2.75 -17.43 -13.79
CA PRO A 107 3.29 -18.59 -13.09
C PRO A 107 3.72 -18.26 -11.66
N LEU A 108 3.40 -19.18 -10.74
CA LEU A 108 3.83 -19.10 -9.35
C LEU A 108 5.33 -19.48 -9.25
N ILE A 109 6.17 -18.47 -9.07
CA ILE A 109 7.63 -18.64 -8.93
C ILE A 109 8.11 -18.55 -7.48
N THR A 110 7.31 -17.96 -6.58
CA THR A 110 7.67 -17.75 -5.18
C THR A 110 7.75 -19.10 -4.45
N MET A 111 8.90 -19.37 -3.86
CA MET A 111 9.17 -20.58 -3.09
C MET A 111 8.92 -20.34 -1.59
N PRO A 112 8.51 -21.37 -0.82
CA PRO A 112 8.56 -21.29 0.64
C PRO A 112 9.99 -20.96 1.11
N ARG A 113 10.11 -20.15 2.16
CA ARG A 113 11.38 -19.81 2.79
C ARG A 113 11.79 -20.86 3.82
N ASP A 114 13.10 -21.03 3.99
CA ASP A 114 13.62 -21.79 5.13
C ASP A 114 13.40 -20.99 6.42
N VAL A 115 12.67 -21.58 7.37
CA VAL A 115 12.25 -20.90 8.61
C VAL A 115 13.45 -20.51 9.46
N GLU A 116 14.36 -21.45 9.69
CA GLU A 116 15.48 -21.24 10.61
C GLU A 116 16.54 -20.30 10.00
N ALA A 117 16.79 -20.40 8.70
CA ALA A 117 17.66 -19.46 7.99
C ALA A 117 17.08 -18.03 8.01
N THR A 118 15.77 -17.89 7.82
CA THR A 118 15.09 -16.59 7.84
C THR A 118 15.13 -15.97 9.24
N LEU A 119 14.88 -16.76 10.28
CA LEU A 119 14.96 -16.30 11.67
C LEU A 119 16.38 -15.95 12.09
N GLY A 120 17.37 -16.72 11.63
CA GLY A 120 18.79 -16.40 11.83
C GLY A 120 19.17 -15.05 11.21
N ALA A 121 18.74 -14.79 9.98
CA ALA A 121 18.95 -13.49 9.32
C ALA A 121 18.24 -12.35 10.05
N TRP A 122 17.00 -12.55 10.49
CA TRP A 122 16.24 -11.58 11.29
C TRP A 122 16.94 -11.24 12.62
N ALA A 123 17.39 -12.26 13.36
CA ALA A 123 18.11 -12.07 14.61
C ALA A 123 19.42 -11.30 14.40
N ALA A 124 20.17 -11.61 13.33
CA ALA A 124 21.39 -10.89 12.97
C ALA A 124 21.12 -9.41 12.66
N ARG A 125 20.07 -9.09 11.88
CA ARG A 125 19.67 -7.69 11.60
C ARG A 125 19.34 -6.94 12.89
N ARG A 126 18.63 -7.56 13.83
CA ARG A 126 18.30 -6.95 15.13
C ARG A 126 19.54 -6.70 15.98
N ALA A 127 20.46 -7.65 16.04
CA ALA A 127 21.72 -7.50 16.78
C ALA A 127 22.56 -6.33 16.21
N ALA A 128 22.64 -6.22 14.88
CA ALA A 128 23.33 -5.12 14.21
C ALA A 128 22.71 -3.75 14.54
N ARG A 129 21.37 -3.64 14.51
CA ARG A 129 20.67 -2.39 14.91
C ARG A 129 20.93 -2.02 16.37
N ALA A 130 20.94 -3.01 17.27
CA ALA A 130 21.21 -2.77 18.69
C ALA A 130 22.65 -2.27 18.91
N GLU A 131 23.63 -2.83 18.19
CA GLU A 131 25.01 -2.37 18.24
C GLU A 131 25.15 -0.93 17.71
N GLN A 132 24.57 -0.62 16.56
CA GLN A 132 24.57 0.74 16.01
C GLN A 132 23.96 1.76 16.97
N ALA A 133 22.87 1.40 17.65
CA ALA A 133 22.25 2.27 18.65
C ALA A 133 23.17 2.50 19.87
N ARG A 134 23.91 1.48 20.32
CA ARG A 134 24.92 1.62 21.39
C ARG A 134 26.04 2.56 20.98
N THR A 135 26.63 2.35 19.81
CA THR A 135 27.70 3.20 19.29
C THR A 135 27.24 4.65 19.13
N HIS A 136 26.02 4.87 18.62
CA HIS A 136 25.47 6.22 18.50
C HIS A 136 25.26 6.90 19.87
N ALA A 137 24.81 6.16 20.87
CA ALA A 137 24.66 6.66 22.24
C ALA A 137 26.02 7.00 22.89
N GLU A 138 27.06 6.20 22.65
CA GLU A 138 28.42 6.46 23.13
C GLU A 138 29.00 7.74 22.51
N ILE A 139 28.87 7.90 21.18
CA ILE A 139 29.30 9.11 20.47
C ILE A 139 28.53 10.34 20.97
N ALA A 140 27.21 10.23 21.16
CA ALA A 140 26.39 11.33 21.68
C ALA A 140 26.77 11.72 23.12
N THR A 141 27.17 10.75 23.94
CA THR A 141 27.62 11.00 25.32
C THR A 141 28.99 11.69 25.34
N ASP A 142 29.93 11.29 24.48
CA ASP A 142 31.28 11.88 24.38
C ASP A 142 31.26 13.29 23.76
N SER A 143 30.29 13.58 22.90
CA SER A 143 30.13 14.90 22.25
C SER A 143 29.32 15.92 23.07
N ALA A 144 28.80 15.55 24.24
CA ALA A 144 28.12 16.48 25.14
C ALA A 144 29.13 17.48 25.75
N PRO A 145 29.04 18.80 25.47
CA PRO A 145 30.01 19.75 25.98
C PRO A 145 29.82 19.89 27.48
N GLY A 146 30.86 19.56 28.24
CA GLY A 146 30.88 19.66 29.70
C GLY A 146 30.36 21.02 30.16
N THR A 147 29.23 21.02 30.85
CA THR A 147 28.68 22.18 31.55
C THR A 147 29.77 22.72 32.47
N ARG A 148 30.50 23.73 32.01
CA ARG A 148 31.48 24.46 32.81
C ARG A 148 30.71 25.05 33.99
N ARG A 149 30.83 24.42 35.16
CA ARG A 149 30.54 25.04 36.45
C ARG A 149 31.49 26.23 36.60
N GLY A 150 31.09 27.37 36.05
CA GLY A 150 31.69 28.65 36.35
C GLY A 150 31.28 29.00 37.78
N GLY A 151 32.25 28.93 38.70
CA GLY A 151 32.16 29.57 39.99
C GLY A 151 32.08 31.09 39.81
N ALA A 152 31.22 31.70 40.61
CA ALA A 152 31.31 33.08 41.09
C ALA A 152 30.74 32.99 42.52
N ALA A 153 31.57 33.04 43.57
CA ALA A 153 32.27 34.21 44.07
C ALA A 153 31.29 35.31 44.49
#